data_AF-A0A2V6X1P9-F1
#
_entry.id   AF-A0A2V6X1P9-F1
#
_cell.length_a   1.000
_cell.length_b   1.000
_cell.length_c   1.000
_cell.angle_alpha   90.00
_cell.angle_beta   90.00
_cell.angle_gamma   90.00
#
_symmetry.space_group_name_H-M   'P 1'
#
loop_
_entity.id
_entity.type
_entity.pdbx_description
1 polymer ?
#
loop_
_entity_poly.entity_id
_entity_poly.type
_entity_poly.pdbx_seq_one_letter_code
_entity_poly.pdbx_strand_id
1 'polypeptide(L)'
;MRIRPRWSFDQVRRAALALAREVERRAPERATSKWWKEERHGVFLDYNQNAKDRTVASAWSVRPTQDARVSMPLAWDEVASCDPAAFTLVTAPARIAEGGDASAGIDAAAGLLQRLLELSAAQQAAGLGDAPWPPHYKKHGDEPPRVAPSRRKRAESAVGKPSGRRQSIQPLITVAKAEHEKDALAGLGRWKARHPEAAGRLQVDDVLVDSMRGRSSTWTRIRVNLRHVSEGERPAEEPPDPDYDPWRGLGSARRGARAPKTRSSS
;
A
#
# COMPACT_ATOMS: atom_id res chain seq x y z
N MET A 1 20.20 -12.43 4.27
CA MET A 1 21.66 -12.15 4.30
C MET A 1 22.04 -11.67 5.68
N ARG A 2 22.91 -12.39 6.40
CA ARG A 2 23.48 -11.92 7.67
C ARG A 2 24.61 -10.93 7.37
N ILE A 3 24.60 -9.79 8.07
CA ILE A 3 25.64 -8.75 7.97
C ILE A 3 26.18 -8.43 9.35
N ARG A 4 27.42 -7.93 9.41
CA ARG A 4 27.96 -7.33 10.64
C ARG A 4 27.14 -6.09 11.05
N PRO A 5 26.87 -5.84 12.34
CA PRO A 5 26.06 -4.70 12.78
C PRO A 5 26.90 -3.41 12.83
N ARG A 6 27.40 -2.96 11.68
CA ARG A 6 28.28 -1.77 11.55
C ARG A 6 27.67 -0.61 10.78
N TRP A 7 26.48 -0.81 10.21
CA TRP A 7 25.85 0.14 9.29
C TRP A 7 24.51 0.64 9.81
N SER A 8 24.20 1.89 9.53
CA SER A 8 22.89 2.48 9.82
C SER A 8 21.79 1.94 8.90
N PHE A 9 20.53 2.13 9.29
CA PHE A 9 19.37 1.82 8.43
C PHE A 9 19.48 2.46 7.04
N ASP A 10 19.96 3.70 6.97
CA ASP A 10 20.13 4.42 5.69
C ASP A 10 21.20 3.79 4.79
N GLN A 11 22.29 3.30 5.39
CA GLN A 11 23.33 2.58 4.65
C GLN A 11 22.83 1.22 4.17
N VAL A 12 22.13 0.47 5.03
CA VAL A 12 21.54 -0.83 4.67
C VAL A 12 20.49 -0.68 3.56
N ARG A 13 19.61 0.32 3.66
CA ARG A 13 18.60 0.60 2.63
C ARG A 13 19.24 1.01 1.30
N ARG A 14 20.27 1.86 1.30
CA ARG A 14 20.98 2.24 0.06
C ARG A 14 21.64 1.03 -0.61
N ALA A 15 22.26 0.16 0.17
CA ALA A 15 22.80 -1.10 -0.35
C ALA A 15 21.71 -2.01 -0.95
N ALA A 16 20.55 -2.12 -0.29
CA ALA A 16 19.42 -2.88 -0.81
C ALA A 16 18.84 -2.31 -2.10
N LEU A 17 18.74 -0.98 -2.21
CA LEU A 17 18.32 -0.30 -3.44
C LEU A 17 19.32 -0.55 -4.58
N ALA A 18 20.62 -0.49 -4.28
CA ALA A 18 21.65 -0.74 -5.28
C ALA A 18 21.60 -2.18 -5.82
N LEU A 19 21.39 -3.15 -4.93
CA LEU A 19 21.15 -4.54 -5.31
C LEU A 19 19.87 -4.69 -6.15
N ALA A 20 18.77 -4.06 -5.75
CA ALA A 20 17.51 -4.13 -6.48
C ALA A 20 17.64 -3.62 -7.93
N ARG A 21 18.35 -2.50 -8.12
CA ARG A 21 18.67 -1.96 -9.45
C ARG A 21 19.53 -2.89 -10.28
N GLU A 22 20.52 -3.53 -9.67
CA GLU A 22 21.39 -4.46 -10.39
C GLU A 22 20.64 -5.73 -10.81
N VAL A 23 19.68 -6.21 -10.01
CA VAL A 23 18.80 -7.31 -10.39
C VAL A 23 17.84 -6.89 -11.52
N GLU A 24 17.20 -5.71 -11.42
CA GLU A 24 16.37 -5.17 -12.51
C GLU A 24 17.16 -4.99 -13.81
N ARG A 25 18.41 -4.51 -13.74
CA ARG A 25 19.28 -4.37 -14.92
C ARG A 25 19.57 -5.72 -15.59
N ARG A 26 19.74 -6.79 -14.81
CA ARG A 26 20.04 -8.14 -15.31
C ARG A 26 18.80 -8.91 -15.77
N ALA A 27 17.63 -8.57 -15.23
CA ALA A 27 16.37 -9.26 -15.51
C ALA A 27 15.19 -8.27 -15.64
N PRO A 28 15.23 -7.33 -16.61
CA PRO A 28 14.29 -6.21 -16.70
C PRO A 28 12.83 -6.64 -16.93
N GLU A 29 12.62 -7.78 -17.58
CA GLU A 29 11.28 -8.34 -17.82
C GLU A 29 10.69 -9.07 -16.59
N ARG A 30 11.53 -9.39 -15.59
CA ARG A 30 11.14 -10.24 -14.45
C ARG A 30 11.19 -9.51 -13.11
N ALA A 31 11.98 -8.45 -13.00
CA ALA A 31 12.19 -7.73 -11.75
C ALA A 31 12.15 -6.23 -11.97
N THR A 32 11.65 -5.50 -10.97
CA THR A 32 11.62 -4.04 -11.00
C THR A 32 11.95 -3.43 -9.64
N SER A 33 12.68 -2.31 -9.65
CA SER A 33 12.90 -1.45 -8.48
C SER A 33 12.02 -0.20 -8.50
N LYS A 34 11.09 -0.09 -9.47
CA LYS A 34 10.22 1.09 -9.62
C LYS A 34 9.20 1.17 -8.49
N TRP A 35 9.19 2.31 -7.82
CA TRP A 35 8.32 2.54 -6.67
C TRP A 35 6.83 2.58 -7.05
N TRP A 36 6.49 3.12 -8.22
CA TRP A 36 5.11 3.32 -8.64
C TRP A 36 4.49 2.04 -9.16
N LYS A 37 3.35 1.62 -8.59
CA LYS A 37 2.65 0.40 -8.99
C LYS A 37 2.32 0.36 -10.49
N GLU A 38 1.98 1.51 -11.07
CA GLU A 38 1.65 1.67 -12.49
C GLU A 38 2.84 1.39 -13.42
N GLU A 39 4.06 1.54 -12.93
CA GLU A 39 5.28 1.31 -13.71
C GLU A 39 5.88 -0.08 -13.47
N ARG A 40 5.29 -0.86 -12.56
CA ARG A 40 5.82 -2.17 -12.18
C ARG A 40 5.43 -3.21 -13.23
N HIS A 41 6.44 -3.79 -13.83
CA HIS A 41 6.35 -5.04 -14.58
C HIS A 41 7.24 -6.08 -13.89
N GLY A 42 6.75 -7.32 -13.80
CA GLY A 42 7.43 -8.37 -13.04
C GLY A 42 7.37 -8.19 -11.51
N VAL A 43 8.37 -8.75 -10.82
CA VAL A 43 8.46 -8.81 -9.36
C VAL A 43 9.10 -7.54 -8.82
N PHE A 44 8.39 -6.84 -7.92
CA PHE A 44 8.94 -5.66 -7.26
C PHE A 44 9.90 -6.03 -6.12
N LEU A 45 11.13 -5.54 -6.20
CA LEU A 45 12.14 -5.69 -5.17
C LEU A 45 11.99 -4.56 -4.14
N ASP A 46 11.26 -4.84 -3.06
CA ASP A 46 10.92 -3.85 -2.02
C ASP A 46 12.12 -3.50 -1.11
N TYR A 47 13.04 -2.70 -1.64
CA TYR A 47 14.21 -2.19 -0.91
C TYR A 47 13.82 -1.40 0.35
N ASN A 48 12.60 -0.85 0.40
CA ASN A 48 12.08 -0.10 1.54
C ASN A 48 11.71 -0.99 2.73
N GLN A 49 11.74 -2.32 2.62
CA GLN A 49 11.69 -3.23 3.78
C GLN A 49 12.88 -3.06 4.72
N ASN A 50 13.99 -2.49 4.24
CA ASN A 50 15.19 -2.21 5.05
C ASN A 50 15.14 -0.83 5.76
N ALA A 51 14.06 -0.08 5.59
CA ALA A 51 13.84 1.13 6.39
C ALA A 51 13.49 0.75 7.85
N LYS A 52 13.63 1.70 8.77
CA LYS A 52 13.22 1.48 10.16
C LYS A 52 11.70 1.29 10.25
N ASP A 53 11.26 0.50 11.24
CA ASP A 53 9.86 0.27 11.60
C ASP A 53 9.00 -0.33 10.46
N ARG A 54 9.60 -1.25 9.70
CA ARG A 54 8.93 -2.02 8.65
C ARG A 54 8.53 -3.40 9.17
N THR A 55 7.36 -3.87 8.75
CA THR A 55 6.85 -5.17 9.16
C THR A 55 7.37 -6.27 8.24
N VAL A 56 8.10 -7.23 8.81
CA VAL A 56 8.56 -8.44 8.14
C VAL A 56 8.10 -9.64 8.97
N ALA A 57 7.47 -10.62 8.32
CA ALA A 57 7.10 -11.86 8.99
C ALA A 57 8.38 -12.61 9.39
N SER A 58 8.47 -13.12 10.62
CA SER A 58 9.62 -13.90 11.05
C SER A 58 9.62 -15.27 10.36
N ALA A 59 10.80 -15.89 10.23
CA ALA A 59 10.89 -17.31 9.93
C ALA A 59 9.98 -18.12 10.86
N TRP A 60 9.33 -19.14 10.32
CA TRP A 60 8.40 -20.04 11.02
C TRP A 60 7.11 -19.39 11.53
N SER A 61 6.87 -18.09 11.33
CA SER A 61 5.60 -17.47 11.72
C SER A 61 4.45 -17.92 10.84
N VAL A 62 3.29 -18.16 11.46
CA VAL A 62 2.02 -18.39 10.78
C VAL A 62 1.51 -17.06 10.21
N ARG A 63 0.96 -17.13 9.00
CA ARG A 63 0.38 -16.00 8.26
C ARG A 63 -1.14 -16.02 8.39
N PRO A 64 -1.80 -14.84 8.46
CA PRO A 64 -3.25 -14.73 8.52
C PRO A 64 -3.88 -15.02 7.15
N THR A 65 -3.76 -16.27 6.74
CA THR A 65 -4.27 -16.86 5.49
C THR A 65 -5.26 -17.97 5.86
N GLN A 66 -6.23 -18.26 4.99
CA GLN A 66 -7.31 -19.22 5.29
C GLN A 66 -6.78 -20.62 5.66
N ASP A 67 -5.64 -21.00 5.08
CA ASP A 67 -4.92 -22.26 5.26
C ASP A 67 -3.75 -22.17 6.26
N ALA A 68 -3.63 -21.06 7.01
CA ALA A 68 -2.61 -20.85 8.04
C ALA A 68 -1.17 -21.15 7.56
N ARG A 69 -0.79 -20.57 6.41
CA ARG A 69 0.56 -20.74 5.83
C ARG A 69 1.67 -20.30 6.77
N VAL A 70 2.84 -20.91 6.64
CA VAL A 70 4.03 -20.60 7.42
C VAL A 70 5.07 -19.91 6.55
N SER A 71 5.75 -18.89 7.10
CA SER A 71 6.93 -18.29 6.49
C SER A 71 8.13 -19.25 6.57
N MET A 72 8.13 -20.25 5.70
CA MET A 72 9.04 -21.40 5.71
C MET A 72 10.46 -21.05 5.23
N PRO A 73 11.51 -21.27 6.03
CA PRO A 73 12.89 -21.30 5.53
C PRO A 73 13.10 -22.48 4.58
N LEU A 74 13.78 -22.24 3.47
CA LEU A 74 14.06 -23.24 2.42
C LEU A 74 15.53 -23.19 2.01
N ALA A 75 16.05 -24.33 1.57
CA ALA A 75 17.32 -24.42 0.85
C ALA A 75 17.18 -23.86 -0.57
N TRP A 76 18.30 -23.41 -1.16
CA TRP A 76 18.29 -22.70 -2.45
C TRP A 76 17.78 -23.53 -3.63
N ASP A 77 18.04 -24.83 -3.61
CA ASP A 77 17.60 -25.82 -4.60
C ASP A 77 16.08 -26.05 -4.54
N GLU A 78 15.44 -25.82 -3.39
CA GLU A 78 13.99 -25.99 -3.23
C GLU A 78 13.19 -24.79 -3.76
N VAL A 79 13.78 -23.59 -3.75
CA VAL A 79 13.05 -22.32 -4.02
C VAL A 79 12.40 -22.30 -5.40
N ALA A 80 13.05 -22.88 -6.42
CA ALA A 80 12.57 -22.81 -7.79
C ALA A 80 11.33 -23.68 -8.05
N SER A 81 11.13 -24.74 -7.27
CA SER A 81 10.08 -25.74 -7.47
C SER A 81 9.05 -25.81 -6.33
N CYS A 82 9.23 -25.05 -5.25
CA CYS A 82 8.32 -25.11 -4.12
C CYS A 82 6.94 -24.51 -4.43
N ASP A 83 5.90 -25.08 -3.83
CA ASP A 83 4.58 -24.45 -3.73
C ASP A 83 4.41 -23.88 -2.31
N PRO A 84 4.32 -22.54 -2.14
CA PRO A 84 4.08 -21.93 -0.84
C PRO A 84 2.81 -22.41 -0.13
N ALA A 85 1.80 -22.92 -0.85
CA ALA A 85 0.58 -23.45 -0.25
C ALA A 85 0.80 -24.78 0.50
N ALA A 86 1.90 -25.50 0.20
CA ALA A 86 2.25 -26.73 0.90
C ALA A 86 2.80 -26.48 2.32
N PHE A 87 3.18 -25.23 2.65
CA PHE A 87 3.78 -24.88 3.93
C PHE A 87 2.75 -24.25 4.86
N THR A 88 2.18 -25.06 5.75
CA THR A 88 1.14 -24.64 6.69
C THR A 88 1.54 -24.95 8.13
N LEU A 89 0.77 -24.43 9.08
CA LEU A 89 0.91 -24.76 10.50
C LEU A 89 0.90 -26.29 10.74
N VAL A 90 0.18 -27.05 9.92
CA VAL A 90 0.05 -28.50 10.03
C VAL A 90 1.25 -29.24 9.46
N THR A 91 1.79 -28.78 8.32
CA THR A 91 2.88 -29.48 7.62
C THR A 91 4.27 -29.10 8.10
N ALA A 92 4.43 -27.91 8.68
CA ALA A 92 5.73 -27.39 9.11
C ALA A 92 6.48 -28.26 10.14
N PRO A 93 5.83 -28.83 11.18
CA PRO A 93 6.52 -29.66 12.18
C PRO A 93 7.14 -30.94 11.61
N ALA A 94 6.47 -31.61 10.67
CA ALA A 94 7.02 -32.80 10.02
C ALA A 94 8.26 -32.45 9.19
N ARG A 95 8.17 -31.34 8.43
CA ARG A 95 9.28 -30.89 7.57
C ARG A 95 10.55 -30.57 8.37
N ILE A 96 10.44 -29.86 9.50
CA ILE A 96 11.61 -29.55 10.33
C ILE A 96 12.19 -30.81 11.00
N ALA A 97 11.36 -31.79 11.33
CA ALA A 97 11.83 -33.06 11.89
C ALA A 97 12.59 -33.90 10.85
N GLU A 98 12.17 -33.88 9.58
CA GLU A 98 12.78 -34.63 8.49
C GLU A 98 14.04 -33.95 7.93
N GLY A 99 13.95 -32.64 7.67
CA GLY A 99 14.99 -31.88 6.95
C GLY A 99 15.83 -30.93 7.81
N GLY A 100 15.47 -30.74 9.08
CA GLY A 100 16.08 -29.74 9.95
C GLY A 100 15.72 -28.30 9.55
N ASP A 101 16.42 -27.33 10.15
CA ASP A 101 16.27 -25.91 9.82
C ASP A 101 17.27 -25.52 8.71
N ALA A 102 16.76 -25.26 7.50
CA ALA A 102 17.55 -24.79 6.37
C ALA A 102 18.30 -23.46 6.65
N SER A 103 17.88 -22.70 7.66
CA SER A 103 18.52 -21.46 8.07
C SER A 103 19.51 -21.60 9.23
N ALA A 104 19.74 -22.80 9.77
CA ALA A 104 20.60 -23.02 10.95
C ALA A 104 22.02 -22.42 10.80
N GLY A 105 22.57 -22.41 9.59
CA GLY A 105 23.90 -21.86 9.31
C GLY A 105 23.96 -20.33 9.13
N ILE A 106 22.83 -19.60 9.22
CA ILE A 106 22.76 -18.17 8.84
C ILE A 106 23.72 -17.28 9.65
N ASP A 107 23.97 -17.63 10.91
CA ASP A 107 24.80 -16.83 11.81
C ASP A 107 26.30 -17.19 11.75
N ALA A 108 26.66 -18.30 11.08
CA ALA A 108 28.05 -18.72 10.91
C ALA A 108 28.85 -17.81 9.95
N ALA A 109 28.16 -17.07 9.06
CA ALA A 109 28.80 -16.25 8.03
C ALA A 109 28.19 -14.85 7.96
N ALA A 110 28.72 -13.92 8.76
CA ALA A 110 28.33 -12.51 8.70
C ALA A 110 29.09 -11.75 7.59
N GLY A 111 28.36 -11.32 6.57
CA GLY A 111 28.89 -10.59 5.42
C GLY A 111 29.24 -9.12 5.71
N LEU A 112 29.99 -8.55 4.78
CA LEU A 112 30.34 -7.12 4.72
C LEU A 112 29.51 -6.41 3.64
N LEU A 113 29.11 -5.15 3.88
CA LEU A 113 28.25 -4.39 2.98
C LEU A 113 29.02 -3.50 1.99
N GLN A 114 30.34 -3.41 2.12
CA GLN A 114 31.22 -2.50 1.36
C GLN A 114 30.95 -2.53 -0.15
N ARG A 115 30.89 -3.72 -0.77
CA ARG A 115 30.70 -3.84 -2.22
C ARG A 115 29.35 -3.31 -2.70
N LEU A 116 28.28 -3.47 -1.90
CA LEU A 116 26.98 -2.90 -2.23
C LEU A 116 26.94 -1.38 -2.01
N LEU A 117 27.71 -0.86 -1.05
CA LEU A 117 27.85 0.58 -0.84
C LEU A 117 28.69 1.24 -1.94
N GLU A 118 29.76 0.58 -2.39
CA GLU A 118 30.55 0.98 -3.57
C GLU A 118 29.66 1.03 -4.81
N LEU A 119 28.84 -0.01 -5.04
CA LEU A 119 27.86 -0.05 -6.12
C LEU A 119 26.84 1.09 -5.99
N SER A 120 26.33 1.35 -4.79
CA SER A 120 25.41 2.47 -4.54
C SER A 120 26.04 3.82 -4.88
N ALA A 121 27.31 4.03 -4.53
CA ALA A 121 28.03 5.26 -4.84
C ALA A 121 28.25 5.42 -6.36
N ALA A 122 28.62 4.35 -7.05
CA ALA A 122 28.76 4.34 -8.51
C ALA A 122 27.43 4.64 -9.23
N GLN A 123 26.32 4.05 -8.78
CA GLN A 123 24.99 4.34 -9.32
C GLN A 123 24.58 5.80 -9.09
N GLN A 124 24.87 6.36 -7.92
CA GLN A 124 24.61 7.76 -7.62
C GLN A 124 25.44 8.69 -8.53
N ALA A 125 26.73 8.39 -8.75
CA ALA A 125 27.58 9.13 -9.68
C ALA A 125 27.07 9.05 -11.13
N ALA A 126 26.41 7.94 -11.50
CA ALA A 126 25.74 7.76 -12.78
C ALA A 126 24.34 8.42 -12.86
N GLY A 127 23.93 9.21 -11.86
CA GLY A 127 22.66 9.93 -11.84
C GLY A 127 21.47 9.15 -11.27
N LEU A 128 21.67 7.90 -10.84
CA LEU A 128 20.66 7.10 -10.16
C LEU A 128 20.68 7.42 -8.65
N GLY A 129 20.13 8.58 -8.28
CA GLY A 129 20.07 9.08 -6.90
C GLY A 129 19.23 8.22 -5.95
N ASP A 130 18.89 8.74 -4.76
CA ASP A 130 18.05 7.99 -3.81
C ASP A 130 16.66 7.70 -4.39
N ALA A 131 16.10 6.55 -4.04
CA ALA A 131 14.75 6.19 -4.42
C ALA A 131 13.73 6.69 -3.39
N PRO A 132 12.43 6.81 -3.75
CA PRO A 132 11.43 7.32 -2.83
C PRO A 132 11.37 6.52 -1.52
N TRP A 133 11.27 7.23 -0.41
CA TRP A 133 10.96 6.64 0.90
C TRP A 133 9.45 6.37 1.04
N PRO A 134 9.05 5.46 1.94
CA PRO A 134 7.63 5.26 2.23
C PRO A 134 6.95 6.59 2.64
N PRO A 135 5.69 6.84 2.24
CA PRO A 135 5.02 8.12 2.45
C PRO A 135 5.00 8.66 3.88
N HIS A 136 5.12 7.76 4.87
CA HIS A 136 5.03 8.08 6.30
C HIS A 136 6.38 8.41 6.96
N TYR A 137 7.51 8.25 6.27
CA TYR A 137 8.84 8.52 6.83
C TYR A 137 9.16 10.03 6.87
N LYS A 138 10.15 10.49 7.65
CA LYS A 138 10.57 11.90 7.59
C LYS A 138 11.38 12.17 6.30
N LYS A 139 11.22 13.35 5.70
CA LYS A 139 12.03 13.80 4.55
C LYS A 139 13.42 14.23 5.02
N HIS A 140 14.45 13.88 4.25
CA HIS A 140 15.81 14.40 4.42
C HIS A 140 16.15 15.38 3.28
N GLY A 141 17.15 16.24 3.49
CA GLY A 141 17.42 17.44 2.68
C GLY A 141 17.64 17.20 1.18
N ASP A 142 18.20 16.05 0.82
CA ASP A 142 18.55 15.72 -0.58
C ASP A 142 17.49 14.87 -1.30
N GLU A 143 16.31 14.68 -0.70
CA GLU A 143 15.27 13.84 -1.28
C GLU A 143 14.48 14.57 -2.38
N PRO A 144 14.37 14.01 -3.60
CA PRO A 144 13.51 14.59 -4.64
C PRO A 144 12.06 14.69 -4.17
N PRO A 145 11.25 15.62 -4.72
CA PRO A 145 9.89 15.87 -4.24
C PRO A 145 9.06 14.58 -4.21
N ARG A 146 8.74 14.09 -3.00
CA ARG A 146 7.78 12.99 -2.82
C ARG A 146 6.43 13.38 -3.39
N VAL A 147 6.10 12.81 -4.54
CA VAL A 147 4.75 12.86 -5.09
C VAL A 147 3.89 11.89 -4.26
N ALA A 148 2.69 12.27 -3.86
CA ALA A 148 1.72 11.26 -3.43
C ALA A 148 1.37 10.39 -4.66
N PRO A 149 1.06 9.09 -4.50
CA PRO A 149 0.64 8.28 -5.65
C PRO A 149 -0.53 8.99 -6.33
N SER A 150 -0.36 9.29 -7.61
CA SER A 150 -1.12 10.23 -8.49
C SER A 150 -0.71 11.71 -8.44
N ARG A 151 -0.05 12.10 -9.54
CA ARG A 151 0.15 13.43 -10.15
C ARG A 151 1.54 14.04 -10.03
N ARG A 152 2.35 13.76 -11.06
CA ARG A 152 3.13 14.81 -11.73
C ARG A 152 2.10 15.75 -12.40
N LYS A 153 1.68 16.82 -11.73
CA LYS A 153 1.04 17.95 -12.41
C LYS A 153 2.05 19.10 -12.44
N ARG A 154 2.29 19.57 -13.66
CA ARG A 154 3.05 20.77 -14.01
C ARG A 154 2.83 21.88 -12.99
N ALA A 155 3.93 22.48 -12.57
CA ALA A 155 3.93 23.75 -11.89
C ALA A 155 3.32 24.80 -12.82
N GLU A 156 2.25 25.45 -12.36
CA GLU A 156 1.97 26.87 -12.54
C GLU A 156 0.63 27.22 -11.85
N SER A 157 0.60 28.42 -11.28
CA SER A 157 -0.57 29.12 -10.72
C SER A 157 -0.97 28.77 -9.29
N ALA A 158 -0.33 29.46 -8.35
CA ALA A 158 -0.79 29.67 -6.98
C ALA A 158 -1.76 30.85 -6.92
N VAL A 159 -3.05 30.61 -6.64
CA VAL A 159 -3.94 31.56 -5.93
C VAL A 159 -5.06 30.74 -5.25
N GLY A 160 -5.25 30.94 -3.94
CA GLY A 160 -6.42 30.48 -3.17
C GLY A 160 -6.25 29.11 -2.48
N LYS A 161 -6.24 29.10 -1.14
CA LYS A 161 -6.38 27.86 -0.33
C LYS A 161 -7.87 27.48 -0.24
N PRO A 162 -8.30 26.28 -0.67
CA PRO A 162 -9.48 25.65 -0.12
C PRO A 162 -9.10 24.57 0.89
N SER A 163 -10.01 24.32 1.82
CA SER A 163 -9.86 23.39 2.93
C SER A 163 -9.60 21.95 2.48
N GLY A 164 -8.45 21.40 2.88
CA GLY A 164 -8.26 20.09 3.53
C GLY A 164 -8.83 18.79 2.95
N ARG A 165 -9.53 18.75 1.80
CA ARG A 165 -9.98 17.51 1.15
C ARG A 165 -9.65 17.56 -0.34
N ARG A 166 -8.90 16.57 -0.80
CA ARG A 166 -8.66 16.32 -2.22
C ARG A 166 -10.01 16.06 -2.90
N GLN A 167 -10.54 17.04 -3.63
CA GLN A 167 -11.72 16.83 -4.46
C GLN A 167 -11.32 15.90 -5.62
N SER A 168 -12.12 14.86 -5.85
CA SER A 168 -11.97 14.00 -7.02
C SER A 168 -12.18 14.84 -8.27
N ILE A 169 -11.37 14.62 -9.31
CA ILE A 169 -11.65 15.20 -10.65
C ILE A 169 -12.68 14.39 -11.43
N GLN A 170 -13.09 13.23 -10.91
CA GLN A 170 -14.15 12.40 -11.49
C GLN A 170 -15.51 12.93 -11.04
N PRO A 171 -16.56 12.87 -11.88
CA PRO A 171 -17.93 13.29 -11.55
C PRO A 171 -18.59 12.28 -10.59
N LEU A 172 -18.15 12.31 -9.33
CA LEU A 172 -18.48 11.31 -8.33
C LEU A 172 -19.54 11.85 -7.37
N ILE A 173 -20.64 11.11 -7.21
CA ILE A 173 -21.73 11.43 -6.28
C ILE A 173 -21.86 10.34 -5.20
N THR A 174 -22.27 10.71 -4.00
CA THR A 174 -22.59 9.75 -2.93
C THR A 174 -24.07 9.42 -2.96
N VAL A 175 -24.42 8.14 -3.15
CA VAL A 175 -25.83 7.73 -3.31
C VAL A 175 -26.39 7.03 -2.07
N ALA A 176 -25.55 6.38 -1.27
CA ALA A 176 -25.98 5.69 -0.06
C ALA A 176 -24.88 5.64 1.01
N LYS A 177 -25.29 5.69 2.27
CA LYS A 177 -24.48 5.42 3.46
C LYS A 177 -25.28 4.55 4.41
N ALA A 178 -24.79 3.37 4.76
CA ALA A 178 -25.48 2.48 5.69
C ALA A 178 -24.51 1.82 6.65
N GLU A 179 -25.01 1.36 7.80
CA GLU A 179 -24.24 0.54 8.72
C GLU A 179 -23.84 -0.79 8.09
N HIS A 180 -24.75 -1.42 7.35
CA HIS A 180 -24.52 -2.69 6.67
C HIS A 180 -24.47 -2.53 5.15
N GLU A 181 -23.59 -3.29 4.50
CA GLU A 181 -23.38 -3.24 3.04
C GLU A 181 -24.67 -3.55 2.26
N LYS A 182 -25.46 -4.51 2.73
CA LYS A 182 -26.76 -4.87 2.13
C LYS A 182 -27.70 -3.67 2.00
N ASP A 183 -27.79 -2.85 3.03
CA ASP A 183 -28.68 -1.69 3.04
C ASP A 183 -28.15 -0.55 2.16
N ALA A 184 -26.82 -0.41 2.08
CA ALA A 184 -26.19 0.52 1.16
C ALA A 184 -26.46 0.12 -0.30
N LEU A 185 -26.33 -1.17 -0.64
CA LEU A 185 -26.63 -1.72 -1.97
C LEU A 185 -28.12 -1.57 -2.33
N ALA A 186 -29.02 -1.75 -1.36
CA ALA A 186 -30.43 -1.44 -1.55
C ALA A 186 -30.66 0.05 -1.87
N GLY A 187 -29.90 0.95 -1.23
CA GLY A 187 -29.86 2.38 -1.55
C GLY A 187 -29.42 2.68 -2.98
N LEU A 188 -28.38 2.00 -3.46
CA LEU A 188 -27.97 2.08 -4.88
C LEU A 188 -29.09 1.62 -5.82
N GLY A 189 -29.80 0.54 -5.46
CA GLY A 189 -30.96 0.07 -6.23
C GLY A 189 -32.05 1.13 -6.37
N ARG A 190 -32.39 1.82 -5.27
CA ARG A 190 -33.35 2.93 -5.29
C ARG A 190 -32.86 4.11 -6.13
N TRP A 191 -31.58 4.47 -6.02
CA TRP A 191 -30.99 5.51 -6.85
C TRP A 191 -31.06 5.16 -8.35
N LYS A 192 -30.73 3.92 -8.73
CA LYS A 192 -30.83 3.47 -10.13
C LYS A 192 -32.26 3.51 -10.66
N ALA A 193 -33.26 3.17 -9.83
CA ALA A 193 -34.67 3.27 -10.20
C ALA A 193 -35.13 4.72 -10.44
N ARG A 194 -34.56 5.69 -9.71
CA ARG A 194 -34.88 7.12 -9.88
C ARG A 194 -34.12 7.77 -11.05
N HIS A 195 -32.97 7.22 -11.44
CA HIS A 195 -32.15 7.72 -12.55
C HIS A 195 -31.84 6.62 -13.59
N PRO A 196 -32.86 6.08 -14.28
CA PRO A 196 -32.68 4.94 -15.18
C PRO A 196 -31.72 5.24 -16.35
N GLU A 197 -31.77 6.47 -16.90
CA GLU A 197 -30.88 6.92 -17.99
C GLU A 197 -29.41 6.92 -17.59
N ALA A 198 -29.10 7.43 -16.39
CA ALA A 198 -27.75 7.41 -15.86
C ALA A 198 -27.32 5.98 -15.51
N ALA A 199 -28.22 5.20 -14.89
CA ALA A 199 -27.97 3.83 -14.48
C ALA A 199 -27.65 2.91 -15.67
N GLY A 200 -28.33 3.10 -16.81
CA GLY A 200 -28.08 2.32 -18.04
C GLY A 200 -26.70 2.54 -18.65
N ARG A 201 -26.02 3.62 -18.28
CA ARG A 201 -24.67 3.97 -18.76
C ARG A 201 -23.56 3.64 -17.77
N LEU A 202 -23.91 3.19 -16.56
CA LEU A 202 -22.92 2.80 -15.56
C LEU A 202 -22.30 1.46 -15.91
N GLN A 203 -20.98 1.40 -15.81
CA GLN A 203 -20.25 0.14 -15.79
C GLN A 203 -20.10 -0.38 -14.36
N VAL A 204 -19.69 -1.64 -14.21
CA VAL A 204 -19.43 -2.25 -12.89
C VAL A 204 -18.42 -1.42 -12.09
N ASP A 205 -17.37 -0.93 -12.75
CA ASP A 205 -16.29 -0.13 -12.14
C ASP A 205 -16.69 1.34 -11.81
N ASP A 206 -17.90 1.77 -12.19
CA ASP A 206 -18.42 3.07 -11.79
C ASP A 206 -19.12 3.04 -10.43
N VAL A 207 -19.45 1.84 -9.92
CA VAL A 207 -20.04 1.65 -8.61
C VAL A 207 -18.93 1.37 -7.59
N LEU A 208 -18.71 2.33 -6.71
CA LEU A 208 -17.69 2.26 -5.67
C LEU A 208 -18.34 1.92 -4.33
N VAL A 209 -18.07 0.71 -3.84
CA VAL A 209 -18.47 0.25 -2.50
C VAL A 209 -17.30 0.48 -1.54
N ASP A 210 -17.38 1.53 -0.72
CA ASP A 210 -16.34 1.86 0.24
C ASP A 210 -16.67 1.34 1.64
N SER A 211 -15.80 0.51 2.22
CA SER A 211 -15.82 0.23 3.66
C SER A 211 -15.15 1.37 4.43
N MET A 212 -15.92 2.04 5.29
CA MET A 212 -15.50 3.22 6.04
C MET A 212 -15.38 2.89 7.54
N ARG A 213 -14.43 3.52 8.24
CA ARG A 213 -14.28 3.37 9.68
C ARG A 213 -15.28 4.27 10.41
N GLY A 214 -16.13 3.68 11.25
CA GLY A 214 -17.01 4.38 12.19
C GLY A 214 -16.37 4.51 13.58
N ARG A 215 -17.21 4.76 14.59
CA ARG A 215 -16.78 4.92 15.99
C ARG A 215 -16.28 3.61 16.60
N SER A 216 -16.98 2.52 16.35
CA SER A 216 -16.71 1.18 16.91
C SER A 216 -16.84 0.06 15.88
N SER A 217 -17.52 0.30 14.76
CA SER A 217 -17.74 -0.64 13.65
C SER A 217 -17.36 0.00 12.30
N THR A 218 -17.26 -0.83 11.27
CA THR A 218 -17.23 -0.35 9.88
C THR A 218 -18.63 -0.06 9.39
N TRP A 219 -18.78 0.92 8.51
CA TRP A 219 -20.01 1.23 7.79
C TRP A 219 -19.72 1.34 6.29
N THR A 220 -20.73 1.24 5.44
CA THR A 220 -20.57 1.21 3.99
C THR A 220 -21.07 2.50 3.35
N ARG A 221 -20.28 3.05 2.42
CA ARG A 221 -20.69 4.16 1.55
C ARG A 221 -20.66 3.71 0.10
N ILE A 222 -21.74 3.96 -0.64
CA ILE A 222 -21.75 3.79 -2.09
C ILE A 222 -21.61 5.13 -2.78
N ARG A 223 -20.66 5.20 -3.71
CA ARG A 223 -20.49 6.32 -4.62
C ARG A 223 -20.61 5.84 -6.06
N VAL A 224 -21.12 6.70 -6.93
CA VAL A 224 -21.30 6.43 -8.36
C VAL A 224 -20.45 7.41 -9.14
N ASN A 225 -19.61 6.90 -10.05
CA ASN A 225 -18.84 7.72 -10.98
C ASN A 225 -19.61 7.90 -12.30
N LEU A 226 -20.04 9.12 -12.58
CA LEU A 226 -20.82 9.45 -13.78
C LEU A 226 -19.95 9.72 -15.01
N ARG A 227 -18.76 9.09 -15.11
CA ARG A 227 -17.79 9.36 -16.19
C ARG A 227 -18.33 9.00 -17.58
N HIS A 228 -19.22 8.01 -17.65
CA HIS A 228 -19.87 7.54 -18.88
C HIS A 228 -21.23 8.20 -19.14
N VAL A 229 -21.66 9.11 -18.26
CA VAL A 229 -22.85 9.94 -18.45
C VAL A 229 -22.40 11.30 -18.99
N SER A 230 -23.02 11.75 -20.08
CA SER A 230 -22.71 13.04 -20.67
C SER A 230 -22.99 14.17 -19.67
N GLU A 231 -22.21 15.26 -19.71
CA GLU A 231 -22.23 16.28 -18.66
C GLU A 231 -23.61 16.91 -18.43
N GLY A 232 -24.39 17.13 -19.49
CA GLY A 232 -25.75 17.68 -19.39
C GLY A 232 -26.80 16.71 -18.84
N GLU A 233 -26.49 15.41 -18.79
CA GLU A 233 -27.42 14.35 -18.33
C GLU A 233 -27.03 13.78 -16.97
N ARG A 234 -25.98 14.30 -16.33
CA ARG A 234 -25.54 13.84 -15.01
C ARG A 234 -26.57 14.23 -13.96
N PRO A 235 -27.11 13.28 -13.18
CA PRO A 235 -27.91 13.61 -12.01
C PRO A 235 -27.12 14.49 -11.04
N ALA A 236 -27.80 15.48 -10.45
CA ALA A 236 -27.22 16.25 -9.35
C ALA A 236 -26.96 15.35 -8.14
N GLU A 237 -26.01 15.73 -7.28
CA GLU A 237 -25.81 15.02 -6.01
C GLU A 237 -26.99 15.29 -5.08
N GLU A 238 -27.66 14.22 -4.66
CA GLU A 238 -28.79 14.24 -3.74
C GLU A 238 -28.37 13.75 -2.35
N PRO A 239 -29.17 13.97 -1.30
CA PRO A 239 -28.95 13.34 0.00
C PRO A 239 -28.85 11.81 -0.16
N PRO A 240 -27.82 11.16 0.41
CA PRO A 240 -27.70 9.71 0.36
C PRO A 240 -28.93 9.04 0.97
N ASP A 241 -29.37 7.93 0.39
CA ASP A 241 -30.48 7.15 0.94
C ASP A 241 -30.08 5.67 1.01
N PRO A 242 -29.85 5.11 2.22
CA PRO A 242 -29.94 5.79 3.53
C PRO A 242 -28.80 6.80 3.75
N ASP A 243 -28.98 7.77 4.66
CA ASP A 243 -27.92 8.71 5.11
C ASP A 243 -27.45 8.38 6.54
N TYR A 244 -26.84 7.21 6.69
CA TYR A 244 -26.21 6.83 7.94
C TYR A 244 -25.01 7.74 8.25
N ASP A 245 -24.99 8.29 9.47
CA ASP A 245 -23.88 9.06 10.02
C ASP A 245 -23.43 8.44 11.36
N PRO A 246 -22.29 7.74 11.42
CA PRO A 246 -21.79 7.10 12.65
C PRO A 246 -21.38 8.12 13.73
N TRP A 247 -21.39 9.42 13.41
CA TRP A 247 -21.05 10.52 14.31
C TRP A 247 -22.27 11.38 14.65
N ARG A 248 -23.48 10.93 14.34
CA ARG A 248 -24.73 11.60 14.72
C ARG A 248 -24.80 11.68 16.26
N GLY A 249 -25.02 12.88 16.80
CA GLY A 249 -25.12 13.12 18.25
C GLY A 249 -23.81 13.52 18.97
N LEU A 250 -22.66 13.50 18.29
CA LEU A 250 -21.40 14.05 18.82
C LEU A 250 -21.28 15.51 18.38
N GLY A 251 -21.32 16.46 19.33
CA GLY A 251 -21.14 17.90 19.08
C GLY A 251 -19.90 18.20 18.23
N SER A 252 -19.96 19.29 17.46
CA SER A 252 -18.99 19.62 16.38
C SER A 252 -17.51 19.66 16.84
N ALA A 253 -17.26 19.82 18.15
CA ALA A 253 -15.93 19.86 18.77
C ALA A 253 -15.05 18.62 18.49
N ARG A 254 -15.62 17.45 18.15
CA ARG A 254 -14.86 16.24 17.79
C ARG A 254 -14.73 15.97 16.30
N ARG A 255 -15.38 16.76 15.43
CA ARG A 255 -15.36 16.52 13.97
C ARG A 255 -14.09 17.00 13.25
N GLY A 256 -13.14 17.65 13.95
CA GLY A 256 -11.91 18.17 13.33
C GLY A 256 -10.64 18.23 14.19
N ALA A 257 -10.67 17.90 15.48
CA ALA A 257 -9.49 17.98 16.32
C ALA A 257 -8.67 16.67 16.25
N ARG A 258 -7.60 16.69 15.43
CA ARG A 258 -6.50 15.74 15.62
C ARG A 258 -5.94 16.01 17.02
N ALA A 259 -5.92 15.00 17.89
CA ALA A 259 -5.33 15.12 19.22
C ALA A 259 -3.91 15.73 19.09
N PRO A 260 -3.55 16.77 19.87
CA PRO A 260 -2.19 17.28 19.87
C PRO A 260 -1.26 16.13 20.29
N LYS A 261 -0.17 15.96 19.53
CA LYS A 261 0.86 14.97 19.86
C LYS A 261 1.45 15.35 21.22
N THR A 262 1.14 14.57 22.25
CA THR A 262 1.87 14.60 23.51
C THR A 262 3.31 14.18 23.20
N ARG A 263 4.25 15.14 23.28
CA ARG A 263 5.66 14.84 23.43
C ARG A 263 5.82 14.29 24.84
N SER A 264 5.94 12.97 24.99
CA SER A 264 6.61 12.45 26.18
C SER A 264 8.11 12.56 25.93
N SER A 265 8.72 13.48 26.64
CA SER A 265 10.13 13.49 26.97
C SER A 265 10.43 12.36 27.96
N SER A 266 11.25 11.41 27.56
CA SER A 266 12.22 10.64 28.37
C SER A 266 13.10 9.85 27.41
#